data_AF-A0A4Y3VYG3-F1
#
_entry.id   AF-A0A4Y3VYG3-F1
#
_cell.length_a   1.000
_cell.length_b   1.000
_cell.length_c   1.000
_cell.angle_alpha   90.00
_cell.angle_beta   90.00
_cell.angle_gamma   90.00
#
_symmetry.space_group_name_H-M   'P 1'
#
loop_
_entity.id
_entity.type
_entity.pdbx_description
1 polymer ?
#
loop_
_entity_poly.entity_id
_entity_poly.type
_entity_poly.pdbx_seq_one_letter_code
_entity_poly.pdbx_strand_id
1 'polypeptide(L)' 'MWWNFIGRTHDDIVRAREAWQSESDRFGRVEGYDGDRLPAPALPNATITPRRNPARPEKEPR' A
#
# COMPACT_ATOMS: atom_id res chain seq x y z
N MET A 1 -5.67 0.77 2.21
CA MET A 1 -4.24 0.57 2.54
C MET A 1 -4.04 -0.90 2.86
N TRP A 2 -3.03 -1.50 2.26
CA TRP A 2 -2.60 -2.87 2.51
C TRP A 2 -1.09 -2.94 2.29
N TRP A 3 -0.37 -3.55 3.23
CA TRP A 3 1.10 -3.47 3.28
C TRP A 3 1.57 -2.01 3.12
N ASN A 4 2.59 -1.77 2.30
CA ASN A 4 3.14 -0.45 1.98
C ASN A 4 2.39 0.26 0.82
N PHE A 5 1.24 -0.27 0.38
CA PHE A 5 0.46 0.31 -0.72
C PHE A 5 -0.74 1.11 -0.23
N ILE A 6 -0.88 2.32 -0.79
CA ILE A 6 -1.99 3.23 -0.56
C ILE A 6 -2.64 3.51 -1.91
N GLY A 7 -3.93 3.20 -2.01
CA GLY A 7 -4.76 3.38 -3.20
C GLY A 7 -6.19 3.74 -2.78
N ARG A 8 -6.97 4.25 -3.72
CA ARG A 8 -8.39 4.61 -3.50
C ARG A 8 -9.30 3.39 -3.70
N THR A 9 -8.84 2.39 -4.44
CA THR A 9 -9.58 1.18 -4.80
C THR A 9 -8.74 -0.08 -4.56
N HIS A 10 -9.37 -1.25 -4.63
CA HIS A 10 -8.66 -2.53 -4.59
C HIS A 10 -7.75 -2.72 -5.80
N ASP A 11 -8.22 -2.38 -7.00
CA ASP A 11 -7.44 -2.40 -8.24
C ASP A 11 -6.15 -1.59 -8.15
N ASP A 12 -6.16 -0.44 -7.47
CA ASP A 12 -4.94 0.35 -7.25
C ASP A 12 -3.88 -0.46 -6.48
N ILE A 13 -4.31 -1.25 -5.50
CA ILE A 13 -3.44 -2.10 -4.70
C ILE A 13 -2.93 -3.29 -5.52
N VAL A 14 -3.80 -3.91 -6.34
CA VAL A 14 -3.41 -5.00 -7.26
C VAL A 14 -2.33 -4.53 -8.22
N ARG A 15 -2.55 -3.39 -8.89
CA ARG A 15 -1.59 -2.81 -9.84
C ARG A 15 -0.28 -2.41 -9.17
N ALA A 16 -0.35 -1.84 -7.96
CA ALA A 16 0.86 -1.49 -7.20
C ALA A 16 1.67 -2.74 -6.82
N ARG A 17 0.99 -3.82 -6.42
CA ARG A 17 1.63 -5.10 -6.13
C ARG A 17 2.29 -5.70 -7.37
N GLU A 18 1.58 -5.74 -8.49
CA GLU A 18 2.13 -6.28 -9.75
C GLU A 18 3.36 -5.51 -10.19
N ALA A 19 3.30 -4.17 -10.19
CA ALA A 19 4.43 -3.33 -10.56
C ALA A 19 5.63 -3.46 -9.60
N TRP A 20 5.40 -3.76 -8.33
CA TRP A 20 6.47 -4.04 -7.37
C TRP A 20 7.15 -5.38 -7.66
N GLN A 21 6.34 -6.42 -7.90
CA GLN A 21 6.83 -7.77 -8.20
C GLN A 21 7.50 -7.84 -9.57
N SER A 22 7.07 -7.03 -10.55
CA SER A 22 7.70 -6.93 -11.86
C SER A 22 8.93 -6.03 -11.88
N GLU A 23 9.32 -5.49 -10.73
CA GLU A 23 10.42 -4.55 -10.59
C GLU A 23 10.32 -3.33 -11.51
N SER A 24 9.10 -2.81 -11.69
CA SER A 24 8.87 -1.63 -12.52
C SER A 24 9.66 -0.41 -12.03
N ASP A 25 10.14 0.40 -12.98
CA ASP A 25 10.86 1.66 -12.75
C ASP A 25 10.14 2.62 -11.78
N ARG A 26 8.81 2.50 -11.65
CA ARG A 26 8.00 3.27 -10.69
C ARG A 26 8.53 3.19 -9.25
N PHE A 27 9.11 2.06 -8.86
CA PHE A 27 9.61 1.83 -7.50
C PHE A 27 11.13 2.03 -7.38
N GLY A 28 11.82 2.27 -8.51
CA GLY A 28 13.28 2.40 -8.57
C GLY A 28 14.01 1.15 -8.07
N ARG A 29 15.31 1.29 -7.83
CA ARG A 29 16.15 0.28 -7.17
C ARG A 29 16.93 0.97 -6.05
N VAL A 30 17.14 0.28 -4.94
CA VAL A 30 17.98 0.78 -3.85
C VAL A 30 19.38 0.24 -4.06
N GLU A 31 20.29 1.12 -4.45
CA GLU A 31 21.71 0.78 -4.62
C GLU A 31 22.41 0.71 -3.27
N GLY A 32 23.38 -0.19 -3.14
CA GLY A 32 24.19 -0.33 -1.92
C GLY A 32 23.54 -1.14 -0.78
N TYR A 33 22.37 -1.73 -1.00
CA TYR A 33 21.78 -2.71 -0.11
C TYR A 33 22.08 -4.14 -0.60
N ASP A 34 22.80 -4.91 0.21
CA ASP A 34 23.27 -6.26 -0.13
C ASP A 34 22.22 -7.34 0.21
N GLY A 35 20.99 -7.13 -0.27
CA GLY A 35 19.86 -8.01 0.00
C GLY A 35 18.79 -7.93 -1.08
N ASP A 36 18.05 -9.02 -1.21
CA ASP A 36 16.98 -9.13 -2.19
C ASP A 36 15.81 -8.21 -1.85
N ARG A 37 15.10 -7.77 -2.90
CA ARG A 37 13.86 -7.03 -2.75
C ARG A 37 12.84 -7.88 -1.98
N LEU A 38 12.23 -7.30 -0.95
CA LEU A 38 11.16 -7.95 -0.19
C LEU A 38 9.95 -8.23 -1.10
N PRO A 39 9.51 -9.48 -1.26
CA PRO A 39 8.37 -9.80 -2.10
C PRO A 39 7.07 -9.29 -1.47
N ALA A 40 6.18 -8.72 -2.28
CA ALA A 40 4.87 -8.32 -1.80
C ALA A 40 4.04 -9.58 -1.46
N PRO A 41 3.38 -9.65 -0.28
CA PRO A 41 2.57 -10.80 0.10
C PRO A 41 1.45 -11.10 -0.89
N ALA A 42 0.84 -12.29 -0.86
CA ALA A 42 -0.38 -12.55 -1.63
C ALA A 42 -1.50 -11.62 -1.15
N LEU A 43 -2.33 -11.14 -2.08
CA LEU A 43 -3.51 -10.37 -1.70
C LEU A 43 -4.47 -11.29 -0.92
N PRO A 44 -5.16 -10.76 0.10
CA PRO A 44 -6.20 -11.52 0.78
C PRO A 44 -7.30 -11.90 -0.23
N ASN A 45 -7.97 -13.03 0.00
CA ASN A 45 -9.14 -13.48 -0.77
C ASN A 45 -10.39 -12.58 -0.59
N ALA A 46 -10.19 -11.33 -0.13
CA ALA A 46 -11.24 -10.37 0.17
C ALA A 46 -10.85 -8.99 -0.39
N THR A 47 -11.85 -8.27 -0.90
CA THR A 47 -11.67 -6.92 -1.44
C THR A 47 -11.34 -5.94 -0.32
N ILE A 48 -10.22 -5.22 -0.48
CA ILE A 48 -9.78 -4.20 0.48
C ILE A 48 -10.74 -3.01 0.40
N THR A 49 -11.35 -2.64 1.53
CA THR A 49 -12.23 -1.47 1.61
C THR A 49 -11.43 -0.19 1.94
N PRO A 50 -11.74 0.96 1.31
CA PRO A 50 -11.18 2.25 1.70
C PRO A 50 -11.48 2.57 3.17
N ARG A 51 -10.47 3.02 3.91
CA ARG A 51 -10.68 3.49 5.28
C ARG A 51 -11.45 4.82 5.23
N ARG A 52 -12.48 4.96 6.07
CA ARG A 52 -13.19 6.24 6.26
C ARG A 52 -12.40 7.10 7.26
N ASN A 53 -12.44 8.41 7.06
CA ASN A 53 -11.89 9.34 8.03
C ASN A 53 -12.74 9.28 9.31
N PRO A 54 -12.16 9.07 10.51
CA PRO A 54 -12.92 9.14 11.75
C PRO A 54 -13.52 10.55 11.92
N ALA A 55 -14.67 10.61 12.60
CA ALA A 55 -15.27 11.89 12.96
C ALA A 55 -14.28 12.69 13.82
N ARG A 56 -14.17 13.99 13.56
CA ARG A 56 -13.33 14.87 14.38
C ARG A 56 -13.91 14.88 15.80
N PRO A 57 -13.10 14.64 16.85
CA PRO A 57 -13.59 14.76 18.21
C PRO A 57 -14.10 16.20 18.44
N GLU A 58 -15.30 16.31 19.00
CA GLU A 58 -15.90 17.60 19.35
C GLU A 58 -14.97 18.29 20.36
N LYS A 59 -14.60 19.54 20.07
CA LYS A 59 -13.68 20.29 20.93
C LYS A 59 -14.40 20.57 22.25
N GLU A 60 -13.92 19.98 23.33
CA GLU A 60 -14.41 20.27 24.68
C GLU A 60 -14.18 21.75 24.99
N PRO A 61 -15.22 22.51 25.42
CA PRO A 61 -15.06 23.90 25.77
C PRO A 61 -14.16 24.04 26.99
N ARG A 62 -13.18 24.94 26.90
CA ARG A 62 -12.25 25.30 27.98
C ARG A 62 -12.97 26.03 29.11
#